data_AF-A0A9W6TKI6-F1
#
_entry.id   AF-A0A9W6TKI6-F1
#
_cell.length_a   1.000
_cell.length_b   1.000
_cell.length_c   1.000
_cell.angle_alpha   90.00
_cell.angle_beta   90.00
_cell.angle_gamma   90.00
#
_symmetry.space_group_name_H-M   'P 1'
#
loop_
_entity.id
_entity.type
_entity.pdbx_description
1 polymer ?
#
loop_
_entity_poly.entity_id
_entity_poly.type
_entity_poly.pdbx_seq_one_letter_code
_entity_poly.pdbx_strand_id
1 'polypeptide(L)'
;MTHARQPAGTPVIVPQSAAFQQIQHLDAVRASLPEQDREEALYQTLAVRLNGSSEFQLTFNVQELRSILGLPPHNVLRHGIFQSFELPPEPTDDIEDVDHQED
;
A
#
# COMPACT_ATOMS: atom_id res chain seq x y z
N MET A 1 52.72 -10.17 7.83
CA MET A 1 51.99 -10.98 6.82
C MET A 1 50.53 -11.06 7.24
N THR A 2 49.73 -10.05 6.92
CA THR A 2 48.29 -10.05 7.22
C THR A 2 47.58 -10.95 6.20
N HIS A 3 47.07 -12.07 6.67
CA HIS A 3 46.38 -13.05 5.82
C HIS A 3 45.00 -12.48 5.45
N ALA A 4 44.84 -12.05 4.20
CA ALA A 4 43.62 -11.40 3.71
C ALA A 4 42.48 -12.38 3.36
N ARG A 5 42.75 -13.69 3.34
CA ARG A 5 41.77 -14.73 2.98
C ARG A 5 41.62 -15.73 4.12
N GLN A 6 40.39 -16.13 4.40
CA GLN A 6 40.13 -17.21 5.35
C GLN A 6 40.67 -18.53 4.78
N PRO A 7 41.28 -19.39 5.63
CA PRO A 7 41.80 -20.68 5.19
C PRO A 7 40.68 -21.61 4.69
N ALA A 8 41.03 -22.48 3.75
CA ALA A 8 40.11 -23.46 3.20
C ALA A 8 39.58 -24.38 4.32
N GLY A 9 38.26 -24.60 4.34
CA GLY A 9 37.58 -25.37 5.38
C GLY A 9 37.05 -24.55 6.57
N THR A 10 37.19 -23.22 6.54
CA THR A 10 36.56 -22.35 7.54
C THR A 10 35.03 -22.46 7.44
N PRO A 11 34.31 -22.77 8.53
CA PRO A 11 32.85 -22.83 8.52
C PRO A 11 32.27 -21.44 8.23
N VAL A 12 31.20 -21.40 7.43
CA VAL A 12 30.44 -20.17 7.20
C VAL A 12 29.68 -19.84 8.50
N ILE A 13 29.98 -18.70 9.10
CA ILE A 13 29.34 -18.24 10.33
C ILE A 13 28.40 -17.10 9.97
N VAL A 14 27.16 -17.19 10.43
CA VAL A 14 26.20 -16.10 10.31
C VAL A 14 26.62 -14.97 11.27
N PRO A 15 26.86 -13.74 10.78
CA PRO A 15 27.27 -12.64 11.62
C PRO A 15 26.21 -12.32 12.67
N GLN A 16 26.60 -12.17 13.94
CA GLN A 16 25.70 -11.72 15.01
C GLN A 16 25.71 -10.19 15.19
N SER A 17 26.13 -9.44 14.17
CA SER A 17 26.18 -7.98 14.25
C SER A 17 24.77 -7.39 14.25
N ALA A 18 24.62 -6.24 14.89
CA ALA A 18 23.35 -5.50 14.90
C ALA A 18 22.84 -5.22 13.48
N ALA A 19 23.74 -4.90 12.55
CA ALA A 19 23.39 -4.69 11.14
C ALA A 19 22.83 -5.95 10.47
N PHE A 20 23.41 -7.12 10.74
CA PHE A 20 22.93 -8.38 10.18
C PHE A 20 21.55 -8.75 10.75
N GLN A 21 21.36 -8.56 12.07
CA GLN A 21 20.07 -8.77 12.71
C GLN A 21 19.00 -7.81 12.17
N GLN A 22 19.35 -6.54 11.93
CA GLN A 22 18.44 -5.56 11.35
C GLN A 22 18.02 -5.95 9.93
N ILE A 23 18.95 -6.40 9.09
CA ILE A 23 18.64 -6.88 7.73
C ILE A 23 17.74 -8.12 7.80
N GLN A 24 18.06 -9.08 8.67
CA GLN A 24 17.24 -10.28 8.88
C GLN A 24 15.82 -9.93 9.33
N HIS A 25 15.66 -8.92 10.19
CA HIS A 25 14.36 -8.42 10.61
C HIS A 25 13.59 -7.81 9.42
N LEU A 26 14.25 -7.01 8.56
CA LEU A 26 13.62 -6.46 7.35
C LEU A 26 13.17 -7.56 6.40
N ASP A 27 13.97 -8.61 6.22
CA ASP A 27 13.62 -9.76 5.38
C ASP A 27 12.41 -10.53 5.95
N ALA A 28 12.36 -10.73 7.28
CA ALA A 28 11.24 -11.37 7.96
C ALA A 28 9.94 -10.56 7.83
N VAL A 29 10.01 -9.23 8.02
CA VAL A 29 8.88 -8.32 7.81
C VAL A 29 8.42 -8.38 6.36
N ARG A 30 9.36 -8.33 5.40
CA ARG A 30 9.05 -8.42 3.98
C ARG A 30 8.37 -9.74 3.61
N ALA A 31 8.79 -10.86 4.19
CA ALA A 31 8.20 -12.18 3.96
C ALA A 31 6.80 -12.33 4.57
N SER A 32 6.49 -11.57 5.63
CA SER A 32 5.18 -11.60 6.28
C SER A 32 4.11 -10.74 5.57
N LEU A 33 4.53 -9.82 4.70
CA LEU A 33 3.62 -9.01 3.89
C LEU A 33 3.01 -9.87 2.77
N PRO A 34 1.68 -9.90 2.61
CA PRO A 34 1.03 -10.70 1.56
C PRO A 34 1.45 -10.24 0.16
N GLU A 35 1.69 -11.18 -0.77
CA GLU A 35 2.13 -10.89 -2.15
C GLU A 35 1.14 -9.98 -2.92
N GLN A 36 -0.16 -10.01 -2.57
CA GLN A 36 -1.17 -9.11 -3.14
C GLN A 36 -0.91 -7.63 -2.84
N ASP A 37 -0.03 -7.34 -1.90
CA ASP A 37 0.27 -6.01 -1.38
C ASP A 37 1.58 -5.45 -1.94
N ARG A 38 2.30 -6.23 -2.76
CA ARG A 38 3.58 -5.84 -3.34
C ARG A 38 3.47 -5.06 -4.64
N GLU A 39 2.42 -5.28 -5.44
CA GLU A 39 2.32 -4.69 -6.78
C GLU A 39 0.88 -4.26 -7.06
N GLU A 40 0.62 -2.95 -6.98
CA GLU A 40 -0.57 -2.37 -7.58
C GLU A 40 -0.51 -2.63 -9.09
N ALA A 41 -1.57 -3.23 -9.65
CA ALA A 41 -1.60 -3.59 -11.05
C ALA A 41 -1.37 -2.34 -11.93
N LEU A 42 -0.38 -2.40 -12.83
CA LEU A 42 -0.07 -1.29 -13.73
C LEU A 42 -1.28 -0.89 -14.58
N TYR A 43 -2.10 -1.88 -14.94
CA TYR A 43 -3.32 -1.70 -15.70
C TYR A 43 -4.51 -2.33 -14.97
N GLN A 44 -5.63 -1.61 -14.94
CA GLN A 44 -6.87 -2.11 -14.33
C GLN A 44 -8.06 -1.83 -15.25
N THR A 45 -8.92 -2.83 -15.40
CA THR A 45 -10.16 -2.71 -16.17
C THR A 45 -11.26 -2.18 -15.26
N LEU A 46 -11.87 -1.08 -15.67
CA LEU A 46 -12.98 -0.43 -14.99
C LEU A 46 -14.22 -0.51 -15.88
N ALA A 47 -15.36 -0.76 -15.24
CA ALA A 47 -16.67 -0.58 -15.83
C ALA A 47 -16.96 0.92 -15.92
N VAL A 48 -17.21 1.42 -17.13
CA VAL A 48 -17.50 2.83 -17.40
C VAL A 48 -18.84 2.95 -18.12
N ARG A 49 -19.58 4.00 -17.76
CA ARG A 49 -20.85 4.36 -18.38
C ARG A 49 -20.80 5.81 -18.85
N LEU A 50 -21.10 6.07 -20.11
CA LEU A 50 -21.11 7.43 -20.67
C LEU A 50 -22.55 7.85 -20.98
N ASN A 51 -22.99 8.97 -20.44
CA ASN A 51 -24.29 9.58 -20.77
C ASN A 51 -25.49 8.62 -20.70
N GLY A 52 -25.48 7.71 -19.72
CA GLY A 52 -26.56 6.73 -19.55
C GLY A 52 -26.53 5.55 -20.52
N SER A 53 -25.47 5.39 -21.34
CA SER A 53 -25.26 4.25 -22.23
C SER A 53 -25.21 2.91 -21.48
N SER A 54 -25.11 1.81 -22.22
CA SER A 54 -24.70 0.53 -21.65
C SER A 54 -23.31 0.64 -21.02
N GLU A 55 -23.08 -0.11 -19.96
CA GLU A 55 -21.78 -0.24 -19.32
C GLU A 55 -20.79 -0.93 -20.27
N PHE A 56 -19.57 -0.43 -20.34
CA PHE A 56 -18.49 -1.03 -21.12
C PHE A 56 -17.18 -1.00 -20.34
N GLN A 57 -16.29 -1.94 -20.66
CA GLN A 57 -15.04 -2.13 -19.95
C GLN A 57 -13.92 -1.35 -20.63
N LEU A 58 -13.19 -0.54 -19.85
CA LEU A 58 -12.00 0.17 -20.29
C LEU A 58 -10.81 -0.18 -19.39
N THR A 59 -9.66 -0.44 -20.00
CA THR A 59 -8.42 -0.71 -19.27
C THR A 59 -7.58 0.57 -19.20
N PHE A 60 -7.25 0.99 -17.99
CA PHE A 60 -6.48 2.21 -17.74
C PHE A 60 -5.13 1.89 -17.10
N ASN A 61 -4.12 2.71 -17.39
CA ASN A 61 -2.92 2.76 -16.58
C ASN A 61 -3.26 3.42 -15.23
N VAL A 62 -3.00 2.72 -14.14
CA VAL A 62 -3.39 3.17 -12.79
C VAL A 62 -2.60 4.41 -12.35
N GLN A 63 -1.33 4.53 -12.72
CA GLN A 63 -0.50 5.68 -12.36
C GLN A 63 -0.92 6.95 -13.11
N GLU A 64 -1.22 6.84 -14.40
CA GLU A 64 -1.68 7.99 -15.20
C GLU A 64 -3.05 8.48 -14.75
N LEU A 65 -3.99 7.55 -14.51
CA LEU A 65 -5.32 7.88 -14.00
C LEU A 65 -5.24 8.61 -12.66
N ARG A 66 -4.38 8.14 -11.74
CA ARG A 66 -4.14 8.79 -10.45
C ARG A 66 -3.52 10.17 -10.59
N SER A 67 -2.56 10.33 -11.48
CA SER A 67 -1.94 11.64 -11.78
C SER A 67 -3.00 12.65 -12.25
N ILE A 68 -3.90 12.25 -13.14
CA ILE A 68 -5.00 13.10 -13.62
C ILE A 68 -5.97 13.46 -12.48
N LEU A 69 -6.26 12.51 -11.58
CA LEU A 69 -7.16 12.72 -10.44
C LEU A 69 -6.48 13.41 -9.24
N GLY A 70 -5.18 13.70 -9.30
CA GLY A 70 -4.41 14.28 -8.19
C GLY A 70 -4.22 13.33 -7.00
N LEU A 71 -4.36 12.01 -7.22
CA LEU A 71 -4.21 10.99 -6.17
C LEU A 71 -2.73 10.65 -5.94
N PRO A 72 -2.34 10.25 -4.71
CA PRO A 72 -0.98 9.80 -4.44
C PRO A 72 -0.56 8.62 -5.34
N PRO A 73 0.74 8.51 -5.68
CA PRO A 73 1.24 7.47 -6.59
C PRO A 73 1.21 6.05 -6.02
N HIS A 74 0.90 5.89 -4.73
CA HIS A 74 0.78 4.62 -4.03
C HIS A 74 -0.57 4.54 -3.31
N ASN A 75 -1.10 3.34 -3.12
CA ASN A 75 -2.41 3.15 -2.50
C ASN A 75 -2.33 3.40 -0.98
N VAL A 76 -2.82 4.55 -0.54
CA VAL A 76 -2.80 4.99 0.88
C VAL A 76 -3.79 4.24 1.77
N LEU A 77 -4.82 3.62 1.17
CA LEU A 77 -5.86 2.88 1.89
C LEU A 77 -5.44 1.42 2.12
N ARG A 78 -4.63 0.85 1.21
CA ARG A 78 -4.06 -0.50 1.40
C ARG A 78 -2.84 -0.54 2.29
N HIS A 79 -2.05 0.52 2.32
CA HIS A 79 -0.78 0.57 3.05
C HIS A 79 -0.67 1.86 3.85
N GLY A 80 -0.62 1.73 5.18
CA GLY A 80 -0.43 2.85 6.11
C GLY A 80 -1.48 2.91 7.22
N ILE A 81 -1.55 4.04 7.90
CA ILE A 81 -2.44 4.29 9.06
C ILE A 81 -3.94 4.11 8.77
N PHE A 82 -4.34 4.03 7.49
CA PHE A 82 -5.73 3.89 7.06
C PHE A 82 -6.14 2.44 6.74
N GLN A 83 -5.26 1.45 6.96
CA GLN A 83 -5.61 0.03 6.73
C GLN A 83 -6.84 -0.44 7.49
N SER A 84 -7.11 0.16 8.67
CA SER A 84 -8.27 -0.16 9.52
C SER A 84 -9.37 0.88 9.42
N PHE A 85 -9.31 1.79 8.44
CA PHE A 85 -10.31 2.83 8.29
C PHE A 85 -11.59 2.26 7.72
N GLU A 86 -12.62 2.17 8.56
CA GLU A 86 -13.99 1.89 8.16
C GLU A 86 -14.71 3.23 8.05
N LEU A 87 -15.32 3.51 6.88
CA LEU A 87 -16.18 4.68 6.75
C LEU A 87 -17.32 4.53 7.76
N PRO A 88 -17.54 5.50 8.66
CA PRO A 88 -18.69 5.45 9.53
C PRO A 88 -19.96 5.41 8.67
N PRO A 89 -20.99 4.65 9.07
CA PRO A 89 -22.25 4.60 8.35
C PRO A 89 -22.81 6.02 8.24
N GLU A 90 -23.40 6.33 7.08
CA GLU A 90 -24.08 7.60 6.88
C GLU A 90 -25.17 7.76 7.95
N PRO A 91 -25.22 8.91 8.66
CA PRO A 91 -26.21 9.11 9.71
C PRO A 91 -27.61 8.95 9.10
N THR A 92 -28.37 8.02 9.65
CA THR A 92 -29.72 7.70 9.17
C THR A 92 -30.73 8.75 9.62
N ASP A 93 -30.43 9.42 10.73
CA ASP A 93 -31.25 10.48 11.28
C ASP A 93 -30.68 11.84 10.87
N ASP A 94 -31.58 12.70 10.38
CA ASP A 94 -31.26 14.09 10.11
C ASP A 94 -30.86 14.79 11.41
N ILE A 95 -29.75 15.52 11.38
CA ILE A 95 -29.26 16.22 12.56
C ILE A 95 -29.93 17.59 12.56
N GLU A 96 -30.77 17.85 13.56
CA GLU A 96 -31.40 19.17 13.69
C GLU A 96 -30.31 20.25 13.74
N ASP A 97 -30.44 21.26 12.87
CA ASP A 97 -29.53 22.40 12.82
C ASP A 97 -29.80 23.32 14.02
N VAL A 98 -29.21 22.97 15.16
CA VAL A 98 -29.36 23.69 16.42
C VAL A 98 -28.49 24.95 16.47
N ASP A 99 -27.42 24.99 15.68
CA ASP A 99 -26.42 26.06 15.70
C ASP A 99 -26.85 27.30 14.89
N HIS A 100 -27.82 27.15 13.98
CA HIS A 100 -28.39 28.25 13.19
C HIS A 100 -29.81 28.63 13.61
N GLN A 101 -30.26 28.22 14.81
CA GLN A 101 -31.51 28.72 15.35
C GLN A 101 -31.32 30.21 15.69
N GLU A 102 -32.06 31.07 14.98
CA GLU A 102 -32.05 32.53 15.20
C GLU A 102 -32.33 32.85 16.68
N ASP A 103 -31.48 33.71 17.27
CA ASP A 103 -31.59 34.24 18.65
C ASP A 103 -32.86 35.12 18.83
#